data_AF-A0A939HR55-F1
#
_entry.id   AF-A0A939HR55-F1
#
_cell.length_a   1.000
_cell.length_b   1.000
_cell.length_c   1.000
_cell.angle_alpha   90.00
_cell.angle_beta   90.00
_cell.angle_gamma   90.00
#
_symmetry.space_group_name_H-M   'P 1'
#
loop_
_entity.id
_entity.type
_entity.pdbx_description
1 polymer ?
#
loop_
_entity_poly.entity_id
_entity_poly.type
_entity_poly.pdbx_seq_one_letter_code
_entity_poly.pdbx_strand_id
1 'polypeptide(L)'
;MDINLLLRGIIFGFSIAAPVGPIGVLCIRYTLTHGITAGLASGLGAATADAIYGCIAGFGLTFISSFLISHAVWLHLGGGIFLCYLGVKTFLTPPAASTDVAVTSNGIASTYK
;
A
#
# COMPACT_ATOMS: atom_id res chain seq x y z
N MET A 1 21.57 -22.24 0.45
CA MET A 1 20.69 -21.06 0.32
C MET A 1 20.81 -20.57 -1.10
N ASP A 2 19.77 -20.75 -1.91
CA ASP A 2 19.82 -20.44 -3.33
C ASP A 2 19.92 -18.92 -3.53
N ILE A 3 21.07 -18.44 -4.01
CA ILE A 3 21.30 -17.03 -4.36
C ILE A 3 20.17 -16.49 -5.27
N ASN A 4 19.58 -17.38 -6.07
CA ASN A 4 18.43 -17.12 -6.93
C ASN A 4 17.18 -16.65 -6.16
N LEU A 5 16.92 -17.20 -4.97
CA LEU A 5 15.77 -16.81 -4.16
C LEU A 5 15.94 -15.38 -3.62
N LEU A 6 17.15 -15.06 -3.14
CA LEU A 6 17.51 -13.73 -2.66
C LEU A 6 17.43 -12.71 -3.80
N LEU A 7 17.98 -13.03 -4.97
CA LEU A 7 17.97 -12.15 -6.13
C LEU A 7 16.54 -11.87 -6.64
N ARG A 8 15.69 -12.92 -6.72
CA ARG A 8 14.27 -12.76 -7.07
C ARG A 8 13.55 -11.87 -6.06
N GLY A 9 13.78 -12.09 -4.76
CA GLY A 9 13.20 -11.27 -3.70
C GLY A 9 13.57 -9.78 -3.84
N ILE A 10 14.85 -9.48 -4.09
CA ILE A 10 15.32 -8.10 -4.33
C ILE A 10 14.62 -7.48 -5.55
N ILE A 11 14.54 -8.21 -6.66
CA ILE A 11 13.93 -7.69 -7.90
C ILE A 11 12.44 -7.39 -7.70
N PHE A 12 11.68 -8.30 -7.09
CA PHE A 12 10.26 -8.08 -6.81
C PHE A 12 10.04 -6.93 -5.81
N GLY A 13 10.82 -6.88 -4.73
CA GLY A 13 10.76 -5.80 -3.76
C GLY A 13 11.06 -4.44 -4.39
N PHE A 14 12.10 -4.37 -5.22
CA PHE A 14 12.45 -3.16 -5.96
C PHE A 14 11.35 -2.75 -6.94
N SER A 15 10.76 -3.71 -7.68
CA SER A 15 9.69 -3.41 -8.63
C SER A 15 8.41 -2.89 -7.96
N ILE A 16 8.12 -3.33 -6.74
CA ILE A 16 6.96 -2.86 -5.95
C ILE A 16 7.24 -1.46 -5.38
N ALA A 17 8.49 -1.16 -5.00
CA ALA A 17 8.89 0.12 -4.43
C ALA A 17 9.21 1.21 -5.48
N ALA A 18 9.58 0.82 -6.70
CA ALA A 18 9.96 1.74 -7.78
C ALA A 18 8.86 2.73 -8.22
N PRO A 19 7.58 2.35 -8.33
CA PRO A 19 6.55 3.30 -8.73
C PRO A 19 6.25 4.31 -7.61
N VAL A 20 6.48 5.59 -7.90
CA VAL A 20 6.10 6.69 -7.01
C VAL A 20 4.58 6.86 -7.05
N GLY A 21 3.89 6.18 -6.13
CA GLY A 21 2.45 6.25 -6.02
C GLY A 21 1.93 7.60 -5.51
N PRO A 22 0.60 7.81 -5.51
CA PRO A 22 -0.03 9.02 -4.98
C PRO A 22 0.40 9.36 -3.55
N ILE A 23 0.63 8.32 -2.73
CA ILE A 23 1.08 8.42 -1.34
C ILE A 23 2.49 9.01 -1.26
N GLY A 24 3.39 8.64 -2.17
CA GLY A 24 4.75 9.17 -2.22
C GLY A 24 4.76 10.67 -2.57
N VAL A 25 3.97 11.07 -3.56
CA VAL A 25 3.79 12.48 -3.93
C VAL A 25 3.19 13.27 -2.77
N LEU A 26 2.19 12.71 -2.08
CA LEU A 26 1.57 13.33 -0.91
C LEU A 26 2.59 13.52 0.22
N CYS A 27 3.40 12.51 0.53
CA CYS A 27 4.44 12.61 1.55
C CYS A 27 5.47 13.70 1.21
N ILE A 28 5.87 13.82 -0.06
CA ILE A 28 6.74 14.90 -0.54
C ILE A 28 6.08 16.27 -0.34
N ARG A 29 4.82 16.43 -0.78
CA ARG A 29 4.05 17.67 -0.59
C ARG A 29 3.88 18.03 0.88
N TYR A 30 3.59 17.06 1.73
CA TYR A 30 3.40 17.22 3.17
C TYR A 30 4.69 17.64 3.86
N THR A 31 5.82 17.03 3.49
CA THR A 31 7.16 17.40 3.97
C THR A 31 7.53 18.83 3.56
N LEU A 32 7.23 19.22 2.32
CA LEU A 32 7.53 20.56 1.81
C LEU A 32 6.65 21.65 2.44
N THR A 33 5.43 21.32 2.88
CA THR A 33 4.46 22.30 3.44
C THR A 33 4.52 22.40 4.97
N HIS A 34 4.76 21.29 5.67
CA HIS A 34 4.74 21.22 7.13
C HIS A 34 6.14 20.99 7.75
N GLY A 35 7.18 20.86 6.92
CA GLY A 35 8.56 20.65 7.35
C GLY A 35 8.96 19.18 7.47
N ILE A 36 10.26 18.95 7.70
CA ILE A 36 10.89 17.61 7.69
C ILE A 36 10.38 16.73 8.83
N THR A 37 10.10 17.30 10.01
CA THR A 37 9.62 16.54 11.18
C THR A 37 8.25 15.92 10.95
N ALA A 38 7.34 16.67 10.33
CA ALA A 38 6.01 16.19 9.95
C ALA A 38 6.07 15.15 8.84
N GLY A 39 6.97 15.34 7.86
CA GLY A 39 7.26 14.36 6.81
C GLY A 39 7.80 13.04 7.35
N LEU A 40 8.74 13.11 8.30
CA LEU A 40 9.38 11.93 8.90
C LEU A 40 8.40 11.14 9.77
N ALA A 41 7.50 11.82 10.50
CA ALA A 41 6.42 11.17 11.23
C ALA A 41 5.44 10.44 10.29
N SER A 42 5.05 11.06 9.17
CA SER A 42 4.18 10.43 8.17
C SER A 42 4.85 9.25 7.47
N GLY A 43 6.13 9.38 7.11
CA GLY A 43 6.91 8.32 6.48
C GLY A 43 7.11 7.12 7.42
N LEU A 44 7.39 7.37 8.70
CA LEU A 44 7.52 6.31 9.70
C LEU A 44 6.18 5.59 9.93
N GLY A 45 5.07 6.32 9.93
CA GLY A 45 3.73 5.75 9.99
C GLY A 45 3.43 4.83 8.80
N ALA A 46 3.73 5.29 7.58
CA ALA A 46 3.57 4.47 6.37
C ALA A 46 4.42 3.20 6.41
N ALA A 47 5.72 3.33 6.74
CA ALA A 47 6.62 2.19 6.87
C ALA A 47 6.17 1.19 7.95
N THR A 48 5.59 1.68 9.05
CA THR A 48 5.06 0.84 10.13
C THR A 48 3.82 0.07 9.65
N ALA A 49 2.93 0.73 8.91
CA ALA A 49 1.76 0.08 8.31
C ALA A 49 2.19 -1.01 7.31
N ASP A 50 3.17 -0.73 6.45
CA ASP A 50 3.70 -1.71 5.50
C ASP A 50 4.38 -2.89 6.20
N ALA A 51 5.12 -2.64 7.29
CA ALA A 51 5.73 -3.70 8.09
C ALA A 51 4.70 -4.60 8.76
N ILE A 52 3.64 -4.02 9.36
CA ILE A 52 2.54 -4.79 9.95
C ILE A 52 1.82 -5.60 8.87
N TYR A 53 1.51 -4.99 7.73
CA TYR A 53 0.86 -5.67 6.62
C TYR A 53 1.72 -6.82 6.08
N GLY A 54 3.02 -6.59 5.88
CA GLY A 54 3.99 -7.61 5.47
C GLY A 54 4.12 -8.75 6.48
N CYS A 55 4.11 -8.44 7.78
CA CYS A 55 4.10 -9.46 8.85
C CYS A 55 2.81 -10.30 8.79
N ILE A 56 1.64 -9.67 8.71
CA ILE A 56 0.37 -10.39 8.59
C ILE A 56 0.35 -11.26 7.34
N ALA A 57 0.81 -10.74 6.20
CA ALA A 57 0.90 -11.50 4.96
C ALA A 57 1.88 -12.68 5.10
N GLY A 58 3.10 -12.47 5.61
CA GLY A 58 4.10 -13.52 5.72
C GLY A 58 3.71 -14.64 6.70
N PHE A 59 3.26 -14.27 7.91
CA PHE A 59 2.86 -15.23 8.93
C PHE A 59 1.48 -15.85 8.61
N GLY A 60 0.52 -15.03 8.19
CA GLY A 60 -0.85 -15.47 7.89
C GLY A 60 -0.94 -16.33 6.64
N LEU A 61 -0.13 -16.07 5.61
CA LEU A 61 -0.12 -16.89 4.40
C LEU A 61 0.35 -18.31 4.69
N THR A 62 1.34 -18.48 5.57
CA THR A 62 1.81 -19.81 6.01
C THR A 62 0.69 -20.61 6.67
N PHE A 63 -0.15 -19.96 7.47
CA PHE A 63 -1.30 -20.60 8.14
C PHE A 63 -2.45 -20.92 7.18
N ILE A 64 -2.73 -20.02 6.21
CA ILE A 64 -3.90 -20.12 5.34
C ILE A 64 -3.61 -20.80 3.99
N SER A 65 -2.36 -21.14 3.69
CA SER A 65 -1.90 -21.65 2.38
C SER A 65 -2.73 -22.83 1.87
N SER A 66 -3.04 -23.80 2.73
CA SER A 66 -3.82 -25.00 2.36
C SER A 66 -5.27 -24.67 1.97
N PHE A 67 -5.89 -23.68 2.63
CA PHE A 67 -7.23 -23.20 2.27
C PHE A 67 -7.19 -22.37 0.98
N LEU A 68 -6.14 -21.54 0.83
CA LEU A 68 -5.94 -20.70 -0.33
C LEU A 68 -5.78 -21.52 -1.61
N ILE A 69 -5.03 -22.63 -1.57
CA ILE A 69 -4.86 -23.55 -2.73
C ILE A 69 -6.20 -24.14 -3.19
N SER A 70 -7.06 -24.52 -2.24
CA SER A 70 -8.34 -25.17 -2.54
C SER A 70 -9.34 -24.21 -3.22
N HIS A 71 -9.31 -22.92 -2.86
CA HIS A 71 -10.19 -21.89 -3.42
C HIS A 71 -9.47 -20.87 -4.32
N ALA A 72 -8.22 -21.15 -4.72
CA ALA A 72 -7.36 -20.22 -5.45
C ALA A 72 -8.02 -19.72 -6.73
N VAL A 73 -8.73 -20.60 -7.44
CA VAL A 73 -9.42 -20.26 -8.70
C VAL A 73 -10.51 -19.21 -8.45
N TRP A 74 -11.32 -19.39 -7.40
CA TRP A 74 -12.38 -18.44 -7.04
C TRP A 74 -11.80 -17.10 -6.57
N LEU A 75 -10.73 -17.12 -5.78
CA LEU A 75 -10.06 -15.90 -5.32
C LEU A 75 -9.38 -15.14 -6.46
N HIS A 76 -8.70 -15.83 -7.38
CA HIS A 76 -8.09 -15.21 -8.55
C HIS A 76 -9.14 -14.65 -9.50
N LEU A 77 -10.24 -15.37 -9.75
CA LEU A 77 -11.30 -14.91 -10.64
C LEU A 77 -12.01 -13.69 -10.04
N GLY A 78 -12.36 -13.74 -8.74
CA GLY A 78 -12.97 -12.62 -8.03
C GLY A 78 -12.05 -11.41 -7.94
N GLY A 79 -10.79 -11.61 -7.56
CA GLY A 79 -9.78 -10.55 -7.47
C GLY A 79 -9.45 -9.93 -8.83
N GLY A 80 -9.34 -10.74 -9.88
CA GLY A 80 -9.10 -10.27 -11.25
C GLY A 80 -10.27 -9.45 -11.80
N ILE A 81 -11.51 -9.93 -11.62
CA ILE A 81 -12.71 -9.17 -12.00
C ILE A 81 -12.78 -7.86 -11.21
N PHE A 82 -12.49 -7.88 -9.90
CA PHE A 82 -12.48 -6.69 -9.07
C PHE A 82 -11.43 -5.66 -9.52
N LEU A 83 -10.22 -6.10 -9.86
CA LEU A 83 -9.17 -5.23 -10.41
C LEU A 83 -9.55 -4.68 -11.78
N CYS A 84 -10.16 -5.50 -12.65
CA CYS A 84 -10.65 -5.05 -13.95
C CYS A 84 -11.76 -4.01 -13.80
N TYR A 85 -12.69 -4.23 -12.86
CA TYR A 85 -13.73 -3.27 -12.50
C TYR A 85 -13.15 -1.96 -11.98
N LEU A 86 -12.17 -2.00 -11.06
CA LEU A 86 -11.49 -0.80 -10.58
C LEU A 86 -10.74 -0.07 -11.71
N GLY A 87 -10.07 -0.80 -12.60
CA GLY A 87 -9.42 -0.25 -13.78
C GLY A 87 -10.41 0.49 -14.67
N VAL A 88 -11.49 -0.18 -15.08
CA VAL A 88 -12.56 0.39 -15.92
C VAL A 88 -13.20 1.59 -15.24
N LYS A 89 -13.52 1.50 -13.94
CA LYS A 89 -14.06 2.63 -13.17
C LYS A 89 -13.08 3.81 -13.15
N THR A 90 -11.78 3.56 -12.99
CA THR A 90 -10.74 4.61 -13.00
C THR A 90 -10.62 5.28 -14.38
N PHE A 91 -10.74 4.52 -15.47
CA PHE A 91 -10.75 5.05 -16.83
C PHE A 91 -12.00 5.86 -17.18
N LEU A 92 -13.15 5.51 -16.61
CA LEU A 92 -14.44 6.17 -16.86
C LEU A 92 -14.72 7.33 -15.91
N THR A 93 -14.01 7.41 -14.78
CA THR A 93 -14.15 8.52 -13.84
C THR A 93 -13.46 9.74 -14.46
N PRO A 94 -14.16 10.87 -14.68
CA PRO A 94 -13.53 12.12 -15.09
C PRO A 94 -12.39 12.43 -14.12
N PRO A 95 -11.29 13.09 -14.53
CA PRO A 95 -10.21 13.46 -13.62
C PRO A 95 -10.79 14.27 -12.46
N ALA A 96 -11.09 13.59 -11.35
CA ALA A 96 -11.35 14.25 -10.10
C ALA A 96 -10.00 14.86 -9.75
N ALA A 97 -9.92 16.18 -9.88
CA ALA A 97 -8.82 16.97 -9.37
C ALA A 97 -8.52 16.42 -7.98
N SER A 98 -7.39 15.72 -7.87
CA SER A 98 -6.84 15.15 -6.64
C SER A 98 -7.93 14.63 -5.69
N THR A 99 -8.33 13.35 -5.80
CA THR A 99 -8.69 12.64 -4.57
C THR A 99 -7.43 12.56 -3.73
N ASP A 100 -7.13 13.67 -3.05
CA ASP A 100 -6.50 13.68 -1.76
C ASP A 100 -7.19 12.57 -1.00
N VAL A 101 -6.47 11.48 -0.77
CA VAL A 101 -6.80 10.60 0.33
C VAL A 101 -6.54 11.48 1.55
N ALA A 102 -7.54 12.32 1.87
CA ALA A 102 -7.61 13.10 3.07
C ALA A 102 -7.76 12.06 4.18
N VAL A 103 -6.61 11.54 4.61
CA VAL A 103 -6.47 11.05 5.97
C VAL A 103 -6.77 12.29 6.80
N THR A 104 -8.02 12.37 7.26
CA THR A 104 -8.50 13.37 8.17
C THR A 104 -7.52 13.47 9.33
N SER A 105 -6.66 14.47 9.25
CA SER A 105 -5.91 15.02 10.36
C SER A 105 -6.91 15.72 11.29
N ASN A 106 -7.85 14.97 11.84
CA ASN A 106 -8.30 15.29 13.18
C ASN A 106 -7.14 14.86 14.05
N GLY A 107 -6.18 15.78 14.16
CA GLY A 107 -5.10 15.66 15.10
C GLY A 107 -5.73 15.25 16.42
N ILE A 108 -5.26 14.14 16.95
CA ILE A 108 -5.44 13.78 18.36
C ILE A 108 -5.10 14.96 19.29
N ALA A 109 -4.48 16.02 18.75
CA ALA A 109 -4.20 17.29 19.37
C ALA A 109 -5.31 18.34 19.51
N SER A 110 -6.47 18.14 18.88
CA SER A 110 -7.60 19.06 18.98
C SER A 110 -8.73 18.57 19.89
N THR A 111 -8.66 17.31 20.36
CA THR A 111 -9.70 16.71 21.22
C THR A 111 -9.53 17.08 22.71
N TYR A 112 -8.47 17.82 23.04
CA TYR A 112 -8.15 18.22 24.41
C TYR A 112 -8.19 19.74 24.64
N LYS A 113 -8.99 20.46 23.85
CA LYS A 113 -9.40 21.84 24.15
C LYS A 113 -10.89 21.97 24.27
#